data_AF-A0A661BTP0-F1
#
_entry.id   AF-A0A661BTP0-F1
#
_cell.length_a   1.000
_cell.length_b   1.000
_cell.length_c   1.000
_cell.angle_alpha   90.00
_cell.angle_beta   90.00
_cell.angle_gamma   90.00
#
_symmetry.space_group_name_H-M   'P 1'
#
loop_
_entity.id
_entity.type
_entity.pdbx_description
1 polymer ?
#
loop_
_entity_poly.entity_id
_entity_poly.type
_entity_poly.pdbx_seq_one_letter_code
_entity_poly.pdbx_strand_id
1 'polypeptide(L)'
;MPTEITVVIPTFNERENVRPIIDAIEHALGSISWEIIFVDDDSPDGTADHVQSIARDDPRIRCIKRVGRRGLSSACIEGILASSSPHVAVTDADMQHDEGILPDMLNALINENNDLVVGTRYLEGGSMGTLASDRVKISRIATWLGRLFLKTDISDPMSGFFIVRKEYFNKICNKLSVKGYKILLDILISSGKEIRVKEIPYVMRSRLRGESKLDTLVVWEYFMLIADKFFGRVIPPRFTLFIMVGAVGVGVHLSALFVLHKILLIDFMYSQATSTIIAMTSNFILNNIFTYRDMRLHGFQFFRGLLSFYIACSIGALLNILFAEFLFNQAVPWLLAGFLGAVIGSVWNYAINSTITWKE
;
A
#
# COMPACT_ATOMS: atom_id res chain seq x y z
N MET A 1 -27.41 -24.13 -8.88
CA MET A 1 -27.80 -22.80 -9.39
C MET A 1 -26.52 -22.02 -9.67
N PRO A 2 -26.49 -21.08 -10.62
CA PRO A 2 -25.31 -20.23 -10.81
C PRO A 2 -25.04 -19.44 -9.52
N THR A 3 -23.76 -19.35 -9.14
CA THR A 3 -23.33 -18.64 -7.93
C THR A 3 -23.70 -17.17 -8.02
N GLU A 4 -24.40 -16.66 -7.01
CA GLU A 4 -24.88 -15.28 -6.96
C GLU A 4 -23.82 -14.35 -6.37
N ILE A 5 -23.08 -14.82 -5.37
CA ILE A 5 -22.03 -14.06 -4.68
C ILE A 5 -20.78 -14.90 -4.45
N THR A 6 -19.61 -14.33 -4.75
CA THR A 6 -18.32 -14.88 -4.32
C THR A 6 -17.77 -14.07 -3.17
N VAL A 7 -17.33 -14.71 -2.09
CA VAL A 7 -16.59 -14.05 -1.01
C VAL A 7 -15.09 -14.31 -1.19
N VAL A 8 -14.32 -13.27 -1.43
CA VAL A 8 -12.86 -13.32 -1.56
C VAL A 8 -12.24 -13.02 -0.21
N ILE A 9 -11.38 -13.93 0.25
CA ILE A 9 -10.72 -13.85 1.56
C ILE A 9 -9.21 -13.96 1.36
N PRO A 10 -8.46 -12.85 1.39
CA PRO A 10 -7.01 -12.89 1.36
C PRO A 10 -6.47 -13.42 2.71
N THR A 11 -5.45 -14.26 2.66
CA THR A 11 -4.92 -14.96 3.85
C THR A 11 -3.41 -14.97 3.89
N PHE A 12 -2.86 -14.80 5.10
CA PHE A 12 -1.46 -15.03 5.42
C PHE A 12 -1.32 -15.37 6.91
N ASN A 13 -1.00 -16.62 7.23
CA ASN A 13 -1.00 -17.16 8.59
C ASN A 13 -2.37 -17.08 9.29
N GLU A 14 -3.42 -17.61 8.64
CA GLU A 14 -4.81 -17.53 9.11
C GLU A 14 -5.44 -18.92 9.30
N ARG A 15 -4.63 -19.97 9.47
CA ARG A 15 -5.09 -21.37 9.47
C ARG A 15 -6.25 -21.62 10.43
N GLU A 16 -6.16 -21.05 11.63
CA GLU A 16 -7.16 -21.25 12.68
C GLU A 16 -8.49 -20.55 12.40
N ASN A 17 -8.49 -19.55 11.52
CA ASN A 17 -9.66 -18.76 11.20
C ASN A 17 -10.43 -19.27 9.97
N VAL A 18 -9.84 -20.17 9.18
CA VAL A 18 -10.44 -20.73 7.95
C VAL A 18 -11.82 -21.36 8.21
N ARG A 19 -11.94 -22.24 9.21
CA ARG A 19 -13.24 -22.88 9.48
C ARG A 19 -14.27 -21.92 10.08
N PRO A 20 -13.93 -21.12 11.11
CA PRO A 20 -14.85 -20.11 11.65
C PRO A 20 -15.43 -19.16 10.59
N ILE A 21 -14.61 -18.67 9.65
CA ILE A 21 -15.10 -17.73 8.63
C ILE A 21 -16.01 -18.41 7.61
N ILE A 22 -15.75 -19.67 7.25
CA ILE A 22 -16.65 -20.46 6.40
C ILE A 22 -18.00 -20.63 7.08
N ASP A 23 -18.02 -21.06 8.34
CA ASP A 23 -19.25 -21.30 9.09
C ASP A 23 -20.06 -19.99 9.26
N ALA A 24 -19.38 -18.85 9.48
CA ALA A 24 -20.03 -17.54 9.58
C ALA A 24 -20.66 -17.08 8.26
N ILE A 25 -19.96 -17.27 7.13
CA ILE A 25 -20.48 -16.94 5.80
C ILE A 25 -21.66 -17.85 5.44
N GLU A 26 -21.55 -19.15 5.72
CA GLU A 26 -22.63 -20.10 5.49
C GLU A 26 -23.88 -19.73 6.29
N HIS A 27 -23.72 -19.37 7.57
CA HIS A 27 -24.82 -18.93 8.42
C HIS A 27 -25.45 -17.63 7.91
N ALA A 28 -24.64 -16.64 7.53
CA ALA A 28 -25.13 -15.35 7.07
C ALA A 28 -25.88 -15.44 5.74
N LEU A 29 -25.34 -16.16 4.76
CA LEU A 29 -25.91 -16.23 3.41
C LEU A 29 -27.06 -17.23 3.29
N GLY A 30 -27.15 -18.22 4.17
CA GLY A 30 -28.28 -19.16 4.22
C GLY A 30 -28.54 -19.83 2.87
N SER A 31 -29.68 -19.53 2.25
CA SER A 31 -30.10 -20.11 0.96
C SER A 31 -29.56 -19.40 -0.28
N ILE A 32 -28.87 -18.27 -0.13
CA ILE A 32 -28.25 -17.54 -1.25
C ILE A 32 -27.14 -18.43 -1.85
N SER A 33 -27.04 -18.50 -3.17
CA SER A 33 -25.99 -19.33 -3.81
C SER A 33 -24.63 -18.63 -3.71
N TRP A 34 -23.68 -19.23 -3.00
CA TRP A 34 -22.38 -18.61 -2.72
C TRP A 34 -21.18 -19.51 -2.99
N GLU A 35 -20.01 -18.90 -3.21
CA GLU A 35 -18.70 -19.54 -3.17
C GLU A 35 -17.73 -18.70 -2.33
N ILE A 36 -16.67 -19.32 -1.80
CA ILE A 36 -15.56 -18.64 -1.13
C ILE A 36 -14.28 -18.91 -1.91
N ILE A 37 -13.53 -17.86 -2.23
CA ILE A 37 -12.19 -17.95 -2.79
C ILE A 37 -11.19 -17.42 -1.76
N PHE A 38 -10.45 -18.34 -1.14
CA PHE A 38 -9.28 -17.99 -0.35
C PHE A 38 -8.10 -17.71 -1.27
N VAL A 39 -7.40 -16.61 -1.03
CA VAL A 39 -6.15 -16.27 -1.74
C VAL A 39 -5.01 -16.23 -0.73
N ASP A 40 -4.13 -17.22 -0.78
CA ASP A 40 -3.08 -17.44 0.22
C ASP A 40 -1.69 -17.08 -0.32
N ASP A 41 -0.93 -16.32 0.47
CA ASP A 41 0.39 -15.78 0.12
C ASP A 41 1.57 -16.67 0.56
N ASP A 42 1.40 -17.97 0.31
CA ASP A 42 2.31 -19.05 0.70
C ASP A 42 2.56 -19.02 2.21
N SER A 43 1.48 -19.19 2.97
CA SER A 43 1.52 -19.17 4.43
C SER A 43 2.35 -20.33 4.98
N PRO A 44 3.38 -20.07 5.81
CA PRO A 44 4.18 -21.12 6.43
C PRO A 44 3.43 -21.94 7.49
N ASP A 45 2.29 -21.45 7.99
CA ASP A 45 1.45 -22.15 8.98
C ASP A 45 0.58 -23.27 8.38
N GLY A 46 0.61 -23.46 7.06
CA GLY A 46 -0.22 -24.45 6.37
C GLY A 46 -1.68 -24.02 6.20
N THR A 47 -1.97 -22.72 6.14
CA THR A 47 -3.31 -22.17 5.82
C THR A 47 -3.83 -22.73 4.49
N ALA A 48 -3.04 -22.63 3.40
CA ALA A 48 -3.44 -23.13 2.09
C ALA A 48 -3.80 -24.62 2.10
N ASP A 49 -2.97 -25.46 2.75
CA ASP A 49 -3.21 -26.90 2.84
C ASP A 49 -4.51 -27.20 3.58
N HIS A 50 -4.84 -26.41 4.62
CA HIS A 50 -6.09 -26.55 5.33
C HIS A 50 -7.30 -26.18 4.47
N VAL A 51 -7.25 -25.05 3.75
CA VAL A 51 -8.31 -24.67 2.81
C VAL A 51 -8.49 -25.74 1.74
N GLN A 52 -7.40 -26.23 1.15
CA GLN A 52 -7.44 -27.27 0.13
C GLN A 52 -8.02 -28.59 0.65
N SER A 53 -7.80 -28.93 1.92
CA SER A 53 -8.43 -30.11 2.52
C SER A 53 -9.96 -29.97 2.58
N ILE A 54 -10.46 -28.78 2.94
CA ILE A 54 -11.90 -28.50 2.98
C ILE A 54 -12.50 -28.48 1.58
N ALA A 55 -11.80 -27.88 0.61
CA ALA A 55 -12.24 -27.77 -0.79
C ALA A 55 -12.41 -29.12 -1.50
N ARG A 56 -11.84 -30.21 -0.97
CA ARG A 56 -12.07 -31.57 -1.48
C ARG A 56 -13.46 -32.10 -1.15
N ASP A 57 -14.01 -31.65 -0.02
CA ASP A 57 -15.31 -32.10 0.49
C ASP A 57 -16.42 -31.08 0.20
N ASP A 58 -16.08 -29.79 0.09
CA ASP A 58 -17.02 -28.70 -0.22
C ASP A 58 -16.62 -27.95 -1.50
N PRO A 59 -17.35 -28.14 -2.62
CA PRO A 59 -17.05 -27.49 -3.90
C PRO A 59 -17.31 -25.98 -3.90
N ARG A 60 -17.97 -25.43 -2.87
CA ARG A 60 -18.15 -23.98 -2.70
C ARG A 60 -16.84 -23.31 -2.28
N ILE A 61 -15.84 -24.06 -1.81
CA ILE A 61 -14.58 -23.55 -1.29
C ILE A 61 -13.47 -23.72 -2.32
N ARG A 62 -12.76 -22.63 -2.63
CA ARG A 62 -11.62 -22.61 -3.56
C ARG A 62 -10.41 -21.96 -2.91
N CYS A 63 -9.23 -22.43 -3.30
CA CYS A 63 -7.94 -21.90 -2.84
C CYS A 63 -7.08 -21.49 -4.03
N ILE A 64 -6.58 -20.25 -4.00
CA ILE A 64 -5.53 -19.76 -4.89
C ILE A 64 -4.27 -19.57 -4.03
N LYS A 65 -3.32 -20.50 -4.15
CA LYS A 65 -2.01 -20.38 -3.48
C LYS A 65 -1.03 -19.61 -4.37
N ARG A 66 -0.48 -18.50 -3.88
CA ARG A 66 0.43 -17.62 -4.62
C ARG A 66 1.86 -17.81 -4.14
N VAL A 67 2.70 -18.42 -4.98
CA VAL A 67 4.12 -18.64 -4.69
C VAL A 67 4.94 -17.46 -5.23
N GLY A 68 5.85 -16.92 -4.42
CA GLY A 68 6.74 -15.81 -4.80
C GLY A 68 6.04 -14.46 -5.02
N ARG A 69 4.77 -14.33 -4.66
CA ARG A 69 3.97 -13.10 -4.76
C ARG A 69 3.30 -12.84 -3.42
N ARG A 70 3.27 -11.58 -2.96
CA ARG A 70 2.60 -11.17 -1.73
C ARG A 70 1.89 -9.84 -1.86
N GLY A 71 0.87 -9.62 -1.05
CA GLY A 71 0.20 -8.32 -0.87
C GLY A 71 -1.31 -8.45 -0.81
N LEU A 72 -1.93 -7.74 0.14
CA LEU A 72 -3.38 -7.80 0.40
C LEU A 72 -4.18 -7.32 -0.81
N SER A 73 -3.89 -6.14 -1.36
CA SER A 73 -4.62 -5.62 -2.53
C SER A 73 -4.51 -6.53 -3.74
N SER A 74 -3.31 -7.07 -4.01
CA SER A 74 -3.12 -7.99 -5.14
C SER A 74 -3.86 -9.30 -4.94
N ALA A 75 -3.96 -9.80 -3.69
CA ALA A 75 -4.73 -11.00 -3.36
C ALA A 75 -6.22 -10.78 -3.64
N CYS A 76 -6.77 -9.66 -3.18
CA CYS A 76 -8.16 -9.29 -3.44
C CYS A 76 -8.43 -9.17 -4.95
N ILE A 77 -7.56 -8.49 -5.71
CA ILE A 77 -7.72 -8.35 -7.16
C ILE A 77 -7.72 -9.73 -7.84
N GLU A 78 -6.77 -10.61 -7.49
CA GLU A 78 -6.67 -11.95 -8.07
C GLU A 78 -7.91 -12.81 -7.76
N GLY A 79 -8.40 -12.77 -6.52
CA GLY A 79 -9.63 -13.45 -6.11
C GLY A 79 -10.87 -12.90 -6.81
N ILE A 80 -11.01 -11.57 -6.90
CA ILE A 80 -12.13 -10.93 -7.62
C ILE A 80 -12.07 -11.33 -9.10
N LEU A 81 -10.89 -11.32 -9.72
CA LEU A 81 -10.72 -11.69 -11.13
C LEU A 81 -11.01 -13.17 -11.40
N ALA A 82 -10.73 -14.07 -10.46
CA ALA A 82 -10.99 -15.51 -10.55
C ALA A 82 -12.45 -15.92 -10.26
N SER A 83 -13.27 -15.01 -9.73
CA SER A 83 -14.71 -15.21 -9.52
C SER A 83 -15.48 -15.20 -10.84
N SER A 84 -16.43 -16.12 -10.96
CA SER A 84 -17.43 -16.14 -12.06
C SER A 84 -18.77 -15.53 -11.66
N SER A 85 -18.93 -15.12 -10.41
CA SER A 85 -20.18 -14.57 -9.89
C SER A 85 -20.37 -13.11 -10.32
N PRO A 86 -21.62 -12.65 -10.49
CA PRO A 86 -21.91 -11.24 -10.81
C PRO A 86 -21.58 -10.28 -9.66
N HIS A 87 -21.54 -10.77 -8.42
CA HIS A 87 -21.28 -9.99 -7.22
C HIS A 87 -20.10 -10.59 -6.46
N VAL A 88 -19.16 -9.75 -6.03
CA VAL A 88 -17.98 -10.20 -5.29
C VAL A 88 -17.84 -9.40 -4.01
N ALA A 89 -17.88 -10.10 -2.88
CA ALA A 89 -17.51 -9.56 -1.57
C ALA A 89 -16.02 -9.74 -1.32
N VAL A 90 -15.43 -8.82 -0.57
CA VAL A 90 -14.09 -8.95 0.01
C VAL A 90 -14.25 -8.81 1.52
N THR A 91 -13.62 -9.70 2.28
CA THR A 91 -13.54 -9.62 3.75
C THR A 91 -12.21 -10.20 4.24
N ASP A 92 -11.77 -9.77 5.43
CA ASP A 92 -10.60 -10.32 6.11
C ASP A 92 -10.95 -11.65 6.81
N ALA A 93 -9.96 -12.53 7.00
CA ALA A 93 -10.16 -13.83 7.64
C ALA A 93 -10.26 -13.76 9.18
N ASP A 94 -9.93 -12.64 9.81
CA ASP A 94 -9.66 -12.55 11.26
C ASP A 94 -10.91 -12.39 12.16
N MET A 95 -12.09 -12.62 11.58
CA MET A 95 -13.41 -12.55 12.23
C MET A 95 -13.77 -11.17 12.82
N GLN A 96 -13.05 -10.10 12.44
CA GLN A 96 -13.34 -8.75 12.92
C GLN A 96 -14.52 -8.10 12.20
N HIS A 97 -14.81 -8.50 10.97
CA HIS A 97 -15.97 -8.03 10.23
C HIS A 97 -17.24 -8.71 10.70
N ASP A 98 -18.39 -8.10 10.39
CA ASP A 98 -19.69 -8.70 10.66
C ASP A 98 -20.25 -9.34 9.40
N GLU A 99 -19.96 -10.62 9.17
CA GLU A 99 -20.43 -11.36 7.99
C GLU A 99 -21.97 -11.40 7.91
N GLY A 100 -22.66 -11.19 9.04
CA GLY A 100 -24.12 -11.14 9.12
C GLY A 100 -24.75 -10.03 8.27
N ILE A 101 -24.01 -8.99 7.90
CA ILE A 101 -24.52 -7.92 7.03
C ILE A 101 -24.35 -8.21 5.54
N LEU A 102 -23.73 -9.34 5.15
CA LEU A 102 -23.56 -9.72 3.73
C LEU A 102 -24.88 -9.76 2.94
N PRO A 103 -25.99 -10.32 3.47
CA PRO A 103 -27.28 -10.30 2.76
C PRO A 103 -27.80 -8.88 2.51
N ASP A 104 -27.70 -8.00 3.50
CA ASP A 104 -28.14 -6.61 3.37
C ASP A 104 -27.26 -5.84 2.38
N MET A 105 -25.94 -6.09 2.40
CA MET A 105 -25.01 -5.51 1.43
C MET A 105 -25.32 -5.98 0.01
N LEU A 106 -25.61 -7.27 -0.18
CA LEU A 106 -25.96 -7.83 -1.48
C LEU A 106 -27.30 -7.26 -1.96
N ASN A 107 -28.30 -7.19 -1.08
CA ASN A 107 -29.61 -6.60 -1.37
C ASN A 107 -29.48 -5.13 -1.79
N ALA A 108 -28.70 -4.32 -1.05
CA ALA A 108 -28.45 -2.93 -1.40
C ALA A 108 -27.67 -2.78 -2.72
N LEU A 109 -26.75 -3.70 -3.02
CA LEU A 109 -26.05 -3.69 -4.30
C LEU A 109 -27.05 -3.90 -5.44
N ILE A 110 -27.88 -4.94 -5.33
CA ILE A 110 -28.80 -5.40 -6.39
C ILE A 110 -29.99 -4.43 -6.54
N ASN A 111 -30.76 -4.24 -5.48
CA ASN A 111 -32.09 -3.61 -5.54
C ASN A 111 -32.03 -2.08 -5.56
N GLU A 112 -31.00 -1.48 -4.97
CA GLU A 112 -30.78 -0.03 -5.08
C GLU A 112 -29.87 0.33 -6.27
N ASN A 113 -29.47 -0.66 -7.09
CA ASN A 113 -28.63 -0.48 -8.26
C ASN A 113 -27.30 0.24 -7.94
N ASN A 114 -26.64 -0.15 -6.86
CA ASN A 114 -25.31 0.37 -6.50
C ASN A 114 -24.20 -0.41 -7.22
N ASP A 115 -23.06 0.23 -7.49
CA ASP A 115 -21.89 -0.42 -8.09
C ASP A 115 -20.96 -1.01 -7.02
N LEU A 116 -20.97 -0.42 -5.82
CA LEU A 116 -20.15 -0.76 -4.67
C LEU A 116 -20.95 -0.54 -3.38
N VAL A 117 -20.93 -1.51 -2.47
CA VAL A 117 -21.47 -1.38 -1.11
C VAL A 117 -20.37 -1.62 -0.10
N VAL A 118 -20.21 -0.73 0.87
CA VAL A 118 -19.12 -0.75 1.85
C VAL A 118 -19.69 -0.95 3.25
N GLY A 119 -19.14 -1.92 3.98
CA GLY A 119 -19.35 -2.03 5.42
C GLY A 119 -18.58 -0.91 6.11
N THR A 120 -19.27 -0.06 6.87
CA THR A 120 -18.66 1.10 7.56
C THR A 120 -18.78 0.98 9.08
N ARG A 121 -17.76 1.51 9.76
CA ARG A 121 -17.71 1.57 11.23
C ARG A 121 -18.12 2.96 11.76
N TYR A 122 -18.39 3.92 10.86
CA TYR A 122 -18.52 5.34 11.21
C TYR A 122 -19.93 5.91 11.05
N LEU A 123 -20.85 5.23 10.34
CA LEU A 123 -22.25 5.64 10.30
C LEU A 123 -22.99 5.26 11.59
N GLU A 124 -24.16 5.87 11.81
CA GLU A 124 -25.03 5.55 12.95
C GLU A 124 -25.36 4.05 12.98
N GLY A 125 -25.14 3.41 14.13
CA GLY A 125 -25.21 1.95 14.29
C GLY A 125 -23.87 1.22 14.08
N GLY A 126 -22.85 1.87 13.52
CA GLY A 126 -21.50 1.35 13.37
C GLY A 126 -20.60 1.61 14.59
N SER A 127 -19.60 0.76 14.82
CA SER A 127 -18.63 0.95 15.91
C SER A 127 -17.29 0.26 15.64
N MET A 128 -16.20 0.85 16.14
CA MET A 128 -14.85 0.27 16.15
C MET A 128 -14.62 -0.69 17.34
N GLY A 129 -15.62 -0.92 18.19
CA GLY A 129 -15.47 -1.73 19.40
C GLY A 129 -14.45 -1.15 20.40
N THR A 130 -13.72 -2.01 21.11
CA THR A 130 -12.73 -1.63 22.16
C THR A 130 -11.41 -1.10 21.60
N LEU A 131 -11.22 -1.04 20.28
CA LEU A 131 -9.99 -0.59 19.61
C LEU A 131 -9.76 0.95 19.63
N ALA A 132 -10.56 1.70 20.40
CA ALA A 132 -10.77 3.12 20.23
C ALA A 132 -9.66 4.07 20.76
N SER A 133 -8.69 3.62 21.56
CA SER A 133 -7.88 4.58 22.34
C SER A 133 -6.58 5.02 21.67
N ASP A 134 -5.80 4.10 21.08
CA ASP A 134 -4.40 4.42 20.72
C ASP A 134 -4.13 4.57 19.20
N ARG A 135 -5.08 4.15 18.34
CA ARG A 135 -4.90 4.12 16.87
C ARG A 135 -5.49 5.31 16.11
N VAL A 136 -6.23 6.20 16.80
CA VAL A 136 -7.08 7.23 16.16
C VAL A 136 -6.30 8.43 15.60
N LYS A 137 -5.08 8.71 16.08
CA LYS A 137 -4.36 9.95 15.69
C LYS A 137 -3.62 9.86 14.34
N ILE A 138 -2.96 8.74 14.04
CA ILE A 138 -2.27 8.52 12.74
C ILE A 138 -3.30 8.39 11.59
N SER A 139 -4.51 7.92 11.92
CA SER A 139 -5.60 7.75 10.96
C SER A 139 -6.09 9.07 10.36
N ARG A 140 -6.05 10.21 11.05
CA ARG A 140 -6.68 11.46 10.55
C ARG A 140 -5.95 12.12 9.39
N ILE A 141 -4.61 12.16 9.42
CA ILE A 141 -3.80 12.75 8.33
C ILE A 141 -3.85 11.85 7.10
N ALA A 142 -3.74 10.53 7.29
CA ALA A 142 -3.92 9.56 6.22
C ALA A 142 -5.33 9.69 5.62
N THR A 143 -6.37 9.68 6.45
CA THR A 143 -7.76 9.84 5.98
C THR A 143 -7.98 11.16 5.25
N TRP A 144 -7.40 12.27 5.73
CA TRP A 144 -7.48 13.57 5.07
C TRP A 144 -6.79 13.58 3.69
N LEU A 145 -5.57 13.03 3.60
CA LEU A 145 -4.87 12.89 2.32
C LEU A 145 -5.66 12.02 1.34
N GLY A 146 -6.23 10.90 1.81
CA GLY A 146 -7.07 10.03 0.99
C GLY A 146 -8.31 10.74 0.47
N ARG A 147 -8.99 11.50 1.33
CA ARG A 147 -10.19 12.27 0.97
C ARG A 147 -9.94 13.33 -0.10
N LEU A 148 -8.73 13.86 -0.23
CA LEU A 148 -8.40 14.81 -1.29
C LEU A 148 -8.53 14.20 -2.71
N PHE A 149 -8.41 12.87 -2.84
CA PHE A 149 -8.55 12.15 -4.13
C PHE A 149 -9.91 11.53 -4.35
N LEU A 150 -10.69 11.37 -3.28
CA LEU A 150 -12.00 10.75 -3.37
C LEU A 150 -12.95 11.70 -4.10
N LYS A 151 -13.58 11.16 -5.14
CA LYS A 151 -14.62 11.85 -5.92
C LYS A 151 -16.02 11.54 -5.40
N THR A 152 -16.10 10.76 -4.32
CA THR A 152 -17.31 10.23 -3.70
C THR A 152 -17.28 10.55 -2.22
N ASP A 153 -18.43 10.94 -1.67
CA ASP A 153 -18.59 11.10 -0.23
C ASP A 153 -18.76 9.72 0.41
N ILE A 154 -17.80 9.31 1.22
CA ILE A 154 -17.79 8.03 1.92
C ILE A 154 -17.14 8.19 3.29
N SER A 155 -17.77 7.62 4.31
CA SER A 155 -17.29 7.72 5.68
C SER A 155 -16.06 6.84 5.93
N ASP A 156 -16.03 5.61 5.39
CA ASP A 156 -14.95 4.62 5.60
C ASP A 156 -14.27 4.15 4.30
N PRO A 157 -13.43 4.98 3.65
CA PRO A 157 -12.71 4.58 2.43
C PRO A 157 -11.61 3.52 2.68
N MET A 158 -11.39 3.15 3.93
CA MET A 158 -10.28 2.28 4.36
C MET A 158 -10.74 0.88 4.78
N SER A 159 -12.05 0.62 4.67
CA SER A 159 -12.68 -0.65 5.02
C SER A 159 -12.14 -1.80 4.17
N GLY A 160 -11.89 -2.95 4.83
CA GLY A 160 -11.57 -4.21 4.18
C GLY A 160 -12.82 -5.03 3.82
N PHE A 161 -14.01 -4.49 4.08
CA PHE A 161 -15.29 -5.19 3.94
C PHE A 161 -16.22 -4.46 2.98
N PHE A 162 -16.38 -5.01 1.77
CA PHE A 162 -17.20 -4.42 0.73
C PHE A 162 -17.68 -5.46 -0.28
N ILE A 163 -18.76 -5.14 -1.01
CA ILE A 163 -19.26 -5.89 -2.17
C ILE A 163 -19.20 -5.01 -3.40
N VAL A 164 -18.68 -5.54 -4.51
CA VAL A 164 -18.59 -4.85 -5.80
C VAL A 164 -19.29 -5.65 -6.89
N ARG A 165 -19.93 -4.94 -7.83
CA ARG A 165 -20.39 -5.55 -9.08
C ARG A 165 -19.20 -5.97 -9.93
N LYS A 166 -19.16 -7.24 -10.34
CA LYS A 166 -18.08 -7.81 -11.14
C LYS A 166 -17.87 -7.06 -12.45
N GLU A 167 -18.96 -6.69 -13.12
CA GLU A 167 -18.92 -5.89 -14.35
C GLU A 167 -18.24 -4.53 -14.12
N TYR A 168 -18.59 -3.84 -13.03
CA TYR A 168 -18.00 -2.54 -12.70
C TYR A 168 -16.50 -2.68 -12.37
N PHE A 169 -16.13 -3.68 -11.57
CA PHE A 169 -14.73 -3.95 -11.25
C PHE A 169 -13.89 -4.20 -12.52
N ASN A 170 -14.40 -4.97 -13.48
CA ASN A 170 -13.70 -5.24 -14.74
C ASN A 170 -13.46 -3.96 -15.58
N LYS A 171 -14.31 -2.92 -15.45
CA LYS A 171 -14.10 -1.62 -16.13
C LYS A 171 -12.93 -0.82 -15.53
N ILE A 172 -12.62 -1.03 -14.26
CA ILE A 172 -11.62 -0.25 -13.52
C ILE A 172 -10.34 -1.03 -13.19
N CYS A 173 -10.33 -2.37 -13.28
CA CYS A 173 -9.23 -3.20 -12.78
C CYS A 173 -7.86 -2.83 -13.38
N ASN A 174 -7.82 -2.42 -14.65
CA ASN A 174 -6.60 -2.01 -15.34
C ASN A 174 -6.03 -0.65 -14.86
N LYS A 175 -6.78 0.08 -14.01
CA LYS A 175 -6.38 1.36 -13.42
C LYS A 175 -5.94 1.22 -11.97
N LEU A 176 -6.09 0.03 -11.38
CA LEU A 176 -5.74 -0.25 -10.00
C LEU A 176 -4.23 -0.31 -9.82
N SER A 177 -3.78 0.18 -8.68
CA SER A 177 -2.40 0.10 -8.22
C SER A 177 -2.29 -1.26 -7.53
N VAL A 178 -1.95 -2.30 -8.28
CA VAL A 178 -1.92 -3.71 -7.83
C VAL A 178 -1.17 -3.93 -6.50
N LYS A 179 -0.28 -3.00 -6.13
CA LYS A 179 0.52 -3.02 -4.90
C LYS A 179 -0.18 -2.24 -3.76
N GLY A 180 -0.18 -2.82 -2.55
CA GLY A 180 -0.58 -2.15 -1.31
C GLY A 180 -1.57 -2.93 -0.45
N TYR A 181 -2.08 -2.26 0.60
CA TYR A 181 -3.00 -2.84 1.60
C TYR A 181 -4.44 -2.30 1.51
N LYS A 182 -4.69 -1.26 0.71
CA LYS A 182 -5.96 -0.51 0.75
C LYS A 182 -6.68 -0.54 -0.60
N ILE A 183 -7.12 -1.75 -0.97
CA ILE A 183 -7.82 -2.01 -2.24
C ILE A 183 -9.11 -1.20 -2.40
N LEU A 184 -9.90 -1.01 -1.33
CA LEU A 184 -11.12 -0.20 -1.40
C LEU A 184 -10.81 1.25 -1.80
N LEU A 185 -9.80 1.85 -1.16
CA LEU A 185 -9.36 3.20 -1.51
C LEU A 185 -8.88 3.27 -2.96
N ASP A 186 -8.10 2.28 -3.40
CA ASP A 186 -7.61 2.20 -4.77
C ASP A 186 -8.76 2.07 -5.79
N ILE A 187 -9.80 1.27 -5.49
CA ILE A 187 -11.04 1.19 -6.25
C ILE A 187 -11.70 2.57 -6.33
N LEU A 188 -11.94 3.22 -5.19
CA LEU A 188 -12.63 4.52 -5.13
C LEU A 188 -11.89 5.62 -5.88
N ILE A 189 -10.55 5.68 -5.79
CA ILE A 189 -9.74 6.67 -6.52
C ILE A 189 -9.69 6.35 -8.02
N SER A 190 -9.62 5.08 -8.38
CA SER A 190 -9.57 4.63 -9.78
C SER A 190 -10.91 4.74 -10.50
N SER A 191 -11.99 4.79 -9.71
CA SER A 191 -13.35 5.01 -10.17
C SER A 191 -13.59 6.44 -10.65
N GLY A 192 -14.54 6.58 -11.58
CA GLY A 192 -15.05 7.87 -12.03
C GLY A 192 -16.02 8.49 -11.02
N LYS A 193 -16.50 9.71 -11.30
CA LYS A 193 -17.54 10.39 -10.50
C LYS A 193 -18.89 9.66 -10.52
N GLU A 194 -19.07 8.73 -11.45
CA GLU A 194 -20.34 8.05 -11.70
C GLU A 194 -20.55 6.79 -10.85
N ILE A 195 -19.55 6.38 -10.05
CA ILE A 195 -19.72 5.21 -9.18
C ILE A 195 -20.82 5.45 -8.16
N ARG A 196 -21.75 4.51 -8.06
CA ARG A 196 -22.81 4.51 -7.05
C ARG A 196 -22.37 3.69 -5.85
N VAL A 197 -22.16 4.39 -4.73
CA VAL A 197 -21.65 3.80 -3.50
C VAL A 197 -22.69 3.91 -2.40
N LYS A 198 -22.91 2.81 -1.68
CA LYS A 198 -23.74 2.75 -0.48
C LYS A 198 -22.91 2.27 0.70
N GLU A 199 -23.17 2.82 1.88
CA GLU A 199 -22.55 2.37 3.12
C GLU A 199 -23.58 1.67 4.01
N ILE A 200 -23.19 0.55 4.62
CA ILE A 200 -23.99 -0.18 5.61
C ILE A 200 -23.20 -0.24 6.92
N PRO A 201 -23.74 0.24 8.04
CA PRO A 201 -23.04 0.23 9.32
C PRO A 201 -22.88 -1.19 9.86
N TYR A 202 -21.74 -1.47 10.50
CA TYR A 202 -21.53 -2.69 11.29
C TYR A 202 -20.67 -2.44 12.54
N VAL A 203 -20.75 -3.38 13.48
CA VAL A 203 -19.92 -3.37 14.69
C VAL A 203 -18.69 -4.24 14.47
N MET A 204 -17.52 -3.61 14.44
CA MET A 204 -16.24 -4.32 14.32
C MET A 204 -15.96 -5.12 15.59
N ARG A 205 -15.79 -6.43 15.43
CA ARG A 205 -15.51 -7.36 16.53
C ARG A 205 -14.03 -7.29 16.92
N SER A 206 -13.74 -7.65 18.18
CA SER A 206 -12.36 -7.88 18.60
C SER A 206 -11.82 -9.12 17.88
N ARG A 207 -10.57 -9.04 17.42
CA ARG A 207 -9.90 -10.18 16.80
C ARG A 207 -9.86 -11.34 17.80
N LEU A 208 -10.34 -12.51 17.37
CA LEU A 208 -10.37 -13.71 18.22
C LEU A 208 -8.99 -14.37 18.35
N ARG A 209 -8.18 -14.35 17.27
CA ARG A 209 -6.90 -15.07 17.15
C ARG A 209 -5.91 -14.33 16.24
N GLY A 210 -4.59 -14.41 16.55
CA GLY A 210 -3.50 -13.89 15.72
C GLY A 210 -2.99 -12.48 16.08
N GLU A 211 -1.76 -12.15 15.69
CA GLU A 211 -1.09 -10.88 16.01
C GLU A 211 -1.48 -9.73 15.08
N SER A 212 -1.66 -8.52 15.64
CA SER A 212 -2.06 -7.33 14.90
C SER A 212 -0.95 -6.83 13.98
N LYS A 213 -1.15 -6.97 12.67
CA LYS A 213 -0.22 -6.53 11.62
C LYS A 213 -0.28 -5.03 11.32
N LEU A 214 -0.82 -4.19 12.23
CA LEU A 214 -0.77 -2.73 12.08
C LEU A 214 0.65 -2.23 12.37
N ASP A 215 1.55 -2.68 11.51
CA ASP A 215 2.93 -2.27 11.42
C ASP A 215 3.00 -0.94 10.67
N THR A 216 4.04 -0.20 10.94
CA THR A 216 4.52 0.95 10.16
C THR A 216 4.64 0.66 8.65
N LEU A 217 4.59 -0.61 8.22
CA LEU A 217 4.47 -1.04 6.82
C LEU A 217 3.12 -0.62 6.19
N VAL A 218 2.00 -0.73 6.91
CA VAL A 218 0.67 -0.38 6.37
C VAL A 218 0.59 1.12 6.09
N VAL A 219 1.18 1.94 6.97
CA VAL A 219 1.30 3.39 6.77
C VAL A 219 2.17 3.67 5.54
N TRP A 220 3.22 2.87 5.33
CA TRP A 220 4.09 3.04 4.17
C TRP A 220 3.41 2.69 2.85
N GLU A 221 2.75 1.54 2.77
CA GLU A 221 1.99 1.10 1.60
C GLU A 221 0.88 2.10 1.25
N TYR A 222 0.30 2.74 2.27
CA TYR A 222 -0.65 3.83 2.09
C TYR A 222 -0.03 5.03 1.37
N PHE A 223 1.13 5.52 1.82
CA PHE A 223 1.82 6.62 1.15
C PHE A 223 2.24 6.27 -0.28
N MET A 224 2.68 5.03 -0.50
CA MET A 224 3.02 4.52 -1.83
C MET A 224 1.81 4.54 -2.77
N LEU A 225 0.64 4.13 -2.30
CA LEU A 225 -0.60 4.19 -3.08
C LEU A 225 -0.96 5.63 -3.45
N ILE A 226 -0.88 6.57 -2.50
CA ILE A 226 -1.15 7.99 -2.78
C ILE A 226 -0.15 8.55 -3.80
N ALA A 227 1.14 8.25 -3.64
CA ALA A 227 2.17 8.66 -4.59
C ALA A 227 1.95 8.07 -6.00
N ASP A 228 1.52 6.81 -6.11
CA ASP A 228 1.18 6.17 -7.38
C ASP A 228 -0.02 6.84 -8.06
N LYS A 229 -1.05 7.21 -7.30
CA LYS A 229 -2.20 7.92 -7.85
C LYS A 229 -1.90 9.33 -8.32
N PHE A 230 -0.98 10.02 -7.65
CA PHE A 230 -0.52 11.34 -8.07
C PHE A 230 0.41 11.28 -9.29
N PHE A 231 1.42 10.42 -9.20
CA PHE A 231 2.59 10.49 -10.07
C PHE A 231 2.81 9.23 -10.89
N GLY A 232 2.29 8.07 -10.48
CA GLY A 232 2.62 6.73 -11.01
C GLY A 232 2.44 6.55 -12.51
N ARG A 233 1.60 7.37 -13.16
CA ARG A 233 1.48 7.37 -14.64
C ARG A 233 2.67 7.99 -15.37
N VAL A 234 3.49 8.79 -14.69
CA VAL A 234 4.62 9.54 -15.27
C VAL A 234 5.92 9.23 -14.54
N ILE A 235 5.86 9.03 -13.22
CA ILE A 235 7.00 8.91 -12.33
C ILE A 235 6.76 7.75 -11.35
N PRO A 236 7.71 6.79 -11.23
CA PRO A 236 7.57 5.69 -10.28
C PRO A 236 7.42 6.16 -8.82
N PRO A 237 6.52 5.57 -8.00
CA PRO A 237 6.31 6.00 -6.61
C PRO A 237 7.59 5.95 -5.76
N ARG A 238 8.42 4.91 -5.93
CA ARG A 238 9.72 4.79 -5.23
C ARG A 238 10.65 5.97 -5.59
N PHE A 239 10.60 6.49 -6.81
CA PHE A 239 11.40 7.66 -7.21
C PHE A 239 10.90 8.94 -6.54
N THR A 240 9.58 9.14 -6.45
CA THR A 240 8.98 10.28 -5.73
C THR A 240 9.48 10.33 -4.28
N LEU A 241 9.50 9.19 -3.61
CA LEU A 241 9.93 9.08 -2.22
C LEU A 241 11.44 9.24 -2.07
N PHE A 242 12.20 8.70 -3.02
CA PHE A 242 13.64 8.93 -3.10
C PHE A 242 13.97 10.43 -3.20
N ILE A 243 13.23 11.19 -4.02
CA ILE A 243 13.38 12.65 -4.12
C ILE A 243 12.98 13.34 -2.80
N MET A 244 11.86 12.94 -2.18
CA MET A 244 11.43 13.53 -0.90
C MET A 244 12.49 13.32 0.20
N VAL A 245 13.08 12.13 0.28
CA VAL A 245 14.20 11.86 1.19
C VAL A 245 15.40 12.73 0.83
N GLY A 246 15.73 12.86 -0.46
CA GLY A 246 16.78 13.76 -0.94
C GLY A 246 16.58 15.21 -0.48
N ALA A 247 15.35 15.72 -0.56
CA ALA A 247 14.99 17.07 -0.11
C ALA A 247 15.16 17.24 1.41
N VAL A 248 14.76 16.24 2.20
CA VAL A 248 15.05 16.21 3.65
C VAL A 248 16.57 16.20 3.90
N GLY A 249 17.32 15.46 3.11
CA GLY A 249 18.79 15.43 3.15
C GLY A 249 19.45 16.78 2.95
N VAL A 250 18.91 17.64 2.08
CA VAL A 250 19.39 19.02 1.91
C VAL A 250 19.21 19.81 3.21
N GLY A 251 18.07 19.66 3.89
CA GLY A 251 17.84 20.26 5.20
C GLY A 251 18.87 19.77 6.23
N VAL A 252 19.10 18.46 6.30
CA VAL A 252 20.12 17.85 7.19
C VAL A 252 21.52 18.39 6.88
N HIS A 253 21.88 18.52 5.60
CA HIS A 253 23.16 19.08 5.17
C HIS A 253 23.34 20.52 5.68
N LEU A 254 22.34 21.38 5.44
CA LEU A 254 22.39 22.79 5.81
C LEU A 254 22.46 22.96 7.34
N SER A 255 21.71 22.16 8.09
CA SER A 255 21.77 22.15 9.56
C SER A 255 23.13 21.70 10.07
N ALA A 256 23.68 20.60 9.54
CA ALA A 256 25.01 20.11 9.92
C ALA A 256 26.10 21.15 9.59
N LEU A 257 26.02 21.78 8.42
CA LEU A 257 26.96 22.81 8.00
C LEU A 257 26.91 24.03 8.91
N PHE A 258 25.70 24.46 9.28
CA PHE A 258 25.50 25.55 10.23
C PHE A 258 26.14 25.23 11.58
N VAL A 259 25.89 24.03 12.14
CA VAL A 259 26.49 23.63 13.42
C VAL A 259 28.02 23.56 13.33
N LEU A 260 28.56 22.85 12.35
CA LEU A 260 30.01 22.65 12.23
C LEU A 260 30.75 23.96 11.97
N HIS A 261 30.24 24.79 11.07
CA HIS A 261 30.94 26.00 10.65
C HIS A 261 30.65 27.22 11.53
N LYS A 262 29.41 27.42 11.99
CA LYS A 262 29.02 28.61 12.78
C LYS A 262 29.08 28.41 14.28
N ILE A 263 28.81 27.20 14.77
CA ILE A 263 28.81 26.92 16.22
C ILE A 263 30.17 26.35 16.65
N LEU A 264 30.65 25.32 15.95
CA LEU A 264 31.91 24.64 16.28
C LEU A 264 33.14 25.29 15.64
N LEU A 265 32.93 26.30 14.78
CA LEU A 265 33.98 27.10 14.14
C LEU A 265 35.02 26.26 13.38
N ILE A 266 34.60 25.12 12.83
CA ILE A 266 35.43 24.29 11.97
C ILE A 266 35.57 25.00 10.60
N ASP A 267 36.73 24.86 9.97
CA ASP A 267 36.98 25.39 8.64
C ASP A 267 35.91 24.93 7.63
N PHE A 268 35.60 25.81 6.67
CA PHE A 268 34.49 25.63 5.76
C PHE A 268 34.63 24.35 4.92
N MET A 269 35.84 24.03 4.44
CA MET A 269 36.05 22.86 3.60
C MET A 269 35.75 21.56 4.37
N TYR A 270 36.27 21.45 5.59
CA TYR A 270 36.00 20.28 6.44
C TYR A 270 34.55 20.21 6.90
N SER A 271 33.93 21.36 7.19
CA SER A 271 32.51 21.44 7.54
C SER A 271 31.63 20.98 6.37
N GLN A 272 31.92 21.45 5.15
CA GLN A 272 31.21 21.09 3.93
C GLN A 272 31.32 19.59 3.63
N ALA A 273 32.54 19.03 3.70
CA ALA A 273 32.77 17.61 3.48
C ALA A 273 32.04 16.74 4.51
N THR A 274 32.15 17.10 5.80
CA THR A 274 31.51 16.35 6.89
C THR A 274 29.99 16.41 6.81
N SER A 275 29.41 17.59 6.55
CA SER A 275 27.96 17.75 6.35
C SER A 275 27.44 16.95 5.16
N THR A 276 28.24 16.83 4.09
CA THR A 276 27.90 15.99 2.93
C THR A 276 27.80 14.52 3.33
N ILE A 277 28.78 14.01 4.09
CA ILE A 277 28.76 12.62 4.58
C ILE A 277 27.58 12.39 5.52
N ILE A 278 27.31 13.32 6.46
CA ILE A 278 26.15 13.23 7.37
C ILE A 278 24.84 13.17 6.58
N ALA A 279 24.67 14.04 5.59
CA ALA A 279 23.47 14.08 4.75
C ALA A 279 23.32 12.81 3.90
N MET A 280 24.40 12.31 3.28
CA MET A 280 24.37 11.05 2.52
C MET A 280 24.01 9.85 3.41
N THR A 281 24.54 9.81 4.63
CA THR A 281 24.24 8.74 5.61
C THR A 281 22.79 8.81 6.05
N SER A 282 22.29 10.01 6.36
CA SER A 282 20.89 10.23 6.69
C SER A 282 19.97 9.81 5.54
N ASN A 283 20.29 10.21 4.31
CA ASN A 283 19.54 9.80 3.12
C ASN A 283 19.54 8.28 2.92
N PHE A 284 20.67 7.61 3.13
CA PHE A 284 20.73 6.15 3.07
C PHE A 284 19.80 5.50 4.11
N ILE A 285 19.90 5.94 5.36
CA ILE A 285 19.08 5.41 6.47
C ILE A 285 17.59 5.63 6.19
N LEU A 286 17.21 6.85 5.81
CA LEU A 286 15.82 7.19 5.48
C LEU A 286 15.32 6.41 4.26
N ASN A 287 16.12 6.22 3.22
CA ASN A 287 15.74 5.39 2.08
C ASN A 287 15.61 3.91 2.45
N ASN A 288 16.49 3.38 3.31
CA ASN A 288 16.37 2.00 3.82
C ASN A 288 15.09 1.84 4.65
N ILE A 289 14.75 2.83 5.48
CA ILE A 289 13.57 2.77 6.35
C ILE A 289 12.28 2.96 5.54
N PHE A 290 12.23 3.95 4.65
CA PHE A 290 11.01 4.35 3.96
C PHE A 290 10.99 3.81 2.53
N THR A 291 11.80 4.38 1.63
CA THR A 291 11.76 4.11 0.18
C THR A 291 11.86 2.63 -0.20
N TYR A 292 12.77 1.89 0.43
CA TYR A 292 13.07 0.48 0.17
C TYR A 292 12.76 -0.38 1.38
N ARG A 293 11.68 -0.04 2.09
CA ARG A 293 11.24 -0.72 3.32
C ARG A 293 11.11 -2.24 3.16
N ASP A 294 10.60 -2.66 2.02
CA ASP A 294 10.39 -4.06 1.62
C ASP A 294 11.70 -4.82 1.35
N MET A 295 12.80 -4.11 1.11
CA MET A 295 14.14 -4.66 0.84
C MET A 295 15.17 -4.16 1.86
N ARG A 296 14.74 -3.91 3.10
CA ARG A 296 15.62 -3.34 4.14
C ARG A 296 16.87 -4.16 4.33
N LEU A 297 18.00 -3.47 4.23
CA LEU A 297 19.30 -4.03 4.52
C LEU A 297 19.55 -4.03 6.03
N HIS A 298 20.04 -5.16 6.55
CA HIS A 298 20.37 -5.36 7.97
C HIS A 298 21.77 -5.96 8.12
N GLY A 299 22.36 -5.83 9.31
CA GLY A 299 23.67 -6.43 9.62
C GLY A 299 24.77 -6.02 8.65
N PHE A 300 25.54 -6.99 8.15
CA PHE A 300 26.63 -6.73 7.22
C PHE A 300 26.17 -6.13 5.87
N GLN A 301 24.98 -6.50 5.40
CA GLN A 301 24.41 -5.98 4.15
C GLN A 301 24.15 -4.48 4.25
N PHE A 302 23.80 -3.97 5.44
CA PHE A 302 23.61 -2.54 5.68
C PHE A 302 24.88 -1.73 5.36
N PHE A 303 26.04 -2.18 5.86
CA PHE A 303 27.31 -1.47 5.64
C PHE A 303 27.76 -1.55 4.18
N ARG A 304 27.59 -2.72 3.54
CA ARG A 304 27.86 -2.87 2.11
C ARG A 304 26.96 -1.94 1.27
N GLY A 305 25.68 -1.87 1.63
CA GLY A 305 24.72 -0.98 0.99
C GLY A 305 25.05 0.50 1.20
N LEU A 306 25.51 0.89 2.38
CA LEU A 306 25.93 2.27 2.67
C LEU A 306 27.12 2.66 1.78
N LEU A 307 28.10 1.77 1.62
CA LEU A 307 29.25 2.02 0.76
C LEU A 307 28.85 2.14 -0.71
N SER A 308 27.99 1.25 -1.22
CA SER A 308 27.50 1.34 -2.60
C SER A 308 26.68 2.61 -2.82
N PHE A 309 25.89 3.02 -1.83
CA PHE A 309 25.14 4.27 -1.85
C PHE A 309 26.05 5.49 -1.95
N TYR A 310 27.14 5.52 -1.18
CA TYR A 310 28.12 6.61 -1.28
C TYR A 310 28.72 6.70 -2.67
N ILE A 311 29.19 5.59 -3.22
CA ILE A 311 29.78 5.55 -4.57
C ILE A 311 28.76 6.04 -5.61
N ALA A 312 27.53 5.54 -5.56
CA ALA A 312 26.46 5.94 -6.47
C ALA A 312 26.21 7.45 -6.39
N CYS A 313 26.06 7.99 -5.18
CA CYS A 313 25.81 9.41 -4.94
C CYS A 313 26.98 10.31 -5.35
N SER A 314 28.23 9.88 -5.17
CA SER A 314 29.41 10.61 -5.65
C SER A 314 29.43 10.71 -7.18
N ILE A 315 29.11 9.63 -7.88
CA ILE A 315 29.00 9.65 -9.34
C ILE A 315 27.82 10.53 -9.78
N GLY A 316 26.67 10.43 -9.11
CA GLY A 316 25.52 11.28 -9.42
C GLY A 316 25.79 12.78 -9.20
N ALA A 317 26.58 13.12 -8.18
CA ALA A 317 27.02 14.51 -7.96
C ALA A 317 27.95 14.99 -9.09
N LEU A 318 28.86 14.14 -9.56
CA LEU A 318 29.70 14.47 -10.72
C LEU A 318 28.86 14.67 -11.98
N LEU A 319 27.91 13.78 -12.26
CA LEU A 319 27.00 13.89 -13.41
C LEU A 319 26.15 15.15 -13.36
N ASN A 320 25.66 15.53 -12.17
CA ASN A 320 24.95 16.79 -11.97
C ASN A 320 25.79 17.98 -12.43
N ILE A 321 27.03 18.08 -11.94
CA ILE A 321 27.94 19.19 -12.26
C ILE A 321 28.25 19.22 -13.76
N LEU A 322 28.67 18.09 -14.34
CA LEU A 322 29.07 18.02 -15.75
C LEU A 322 27.91 18.33 -16.70
N PHE A 323 26.70 17.86 -16.37
CA PHE A 323 25.53 18.10 -17.20
C PHE A 323 25.03 19.55 -17.07
N ALA A 324 25.03 20.11 -15.85
CA ALA A 324 24.71 21.52 -15.65
C ALA A 324 25.69 22.43 -16.39
N GLU A 325 26.99 22.14 -16.33
CA GLU A 325 28.03 22.88 -17.05
C GLU A 325 27.85 22.77 -18.57
N PHE A 326 27.59 21.56 -19.09
CA PHE A 326 27.30 21.37 -20.51
C PHE A 326 26.11 22.23 -20.98
N LEU A 327 25.00 22.23 -20.24
CA LEU A 327 23.82 23.04 -20.57
C LEU A 327 24.11 24.54 -20.48
N PHE A 328 24.84 24.98 -19.46
CA PHE A 328 25.23 26.37 -19.29
C PHE A 328 26.08 26.86 -20.46
N ASN A 329 27.02 26.03 -20.94
CA ASN A 329 27.84 26.30 -22.12
C ASN A 329 27.03 26.36 -23.43
N GLN A 330 25.83 25.79 -23.46
CA GLN A 330 24.85 25.92 -24.55
C GLN A 330 23.90 27.12 -24.35
N ALA A 331 24.27 28.08 -23.51
CA ALA A 331 23.50 29.28 -23.16
C ALA A 331 22.14 29.00 -22.47
N VAL A 332 21.97 27.82 -21.86
CA VAL A 332 20.82 27.58 -20.98
C VAL A 332 20.99 28.43 -19.71
N PRO A 333 19.95 29.14 -19.23
CA PRO A 333 20.04 29.96 -18.02
C PRO A 333 20.58 29.16 -16.83
N TRP A 334 21.50 29.75 -16.04
CA TRP A 334 22.23 29.05 -14.97
C TRP A 334 21.32 28.31 -13.99
N LEU A 335 20.17 28.90 -13.63
CA LEU A 335 19.22 28.30 -12.71
C LEU A 335 18.58 27.03 -13.31
N LEU A 336 18.23 27.09 -14.60
CA LEU A 336 17.65 25.96 -15.32
C LEU A 336 18.70 24.86 -15.56
N ALA A 337 19.93 25.24 -15.92
CA ALA A 337 21.04 24.32 -16.11
C ALA A 337 21.37 23.57 -14.80
N GLY A 338 21.47 24.29 -13.67
CA GLY A 338 21.68 23.69 -12.35
C GLY A 338 20.52 22.79 -11.91
N PHE A 339 19.27 23.20 -12.17
CA PHE A 339 18.10 22.38 -11.89
C PHE A 339 18.11 21.06 -12.69
N LEU A 340 18.35 21.13 -14.00
CA LEU A 340 18.42 19.94 -14.86
C LEU A 340 19.61 19.03 -14.51
N GLY A 341 20.74 19.61 -14.08
CA GLY A 341 21.85 18.88 -13.47
C GLY A 341 21.42 18.10 -12.22
N ALA A 342 20.71 18.75 -11.30
CA ALA A 342 20.22 18.10 -10.09
C ALA A 342 19.23 16.97 -10.40
N VAL A 343 18.38 17.14 -11.42
CA VAL A 343 17.46 16.11 -11.92
C VAL A 343 18.24 14.91 -12.45
N ILE A 344 19.22 15.10 -13.35
CA ILE A 344 19.98 13.96 -13.92
C ILE A 344 20.76 13.20 -12.84
N GLY A 345 21.37 13.91 -11.88
CA GLY A 345 22.06 13.30 -10.75
C GLY A 345 21.11 12.49 -9.85
N SER A 346 19.90 13.00 -9.63
CA SER A 346 18.86 12.30 -8.85
C SER A 346 18.34 11.05 -9.56
N VAL A 347 18.12 11.13 -10.89
CA VAL A 347 17.72 9.98 -11.72
C VAL A 347 18.80 8.90 -11.68
N TRP A 348 20.07 9.27 -11.87
CA TRP A 348 21.20 8.34 -11.73
C TRP A 348 21.23 7.68 -10.35
N ASN A 349 21.18 8.49 -9.29
CA ASN A 349 21.22 8.01 -7.92
C ASN A 349 20.09 7.00 -7.66
N TYR A 350 18.88 7.27 -8.12
CA TYR A 350 17.77 6.33 -7.99
C TYR A 350 17.97 5.05 -8.80
N ALA A 351 18.34 5.16 -10.08
CA ALA A 351 18.49 4.01 -10.97
C ALA A 351 19.59 3.05 -10.48
N ILE A 352 20.73 3.59 -10.07
CA ILE A 352 21.84 2.77 -9.55
C ILE A 352 21.49 2.19 -8.18
N ASN A 353 20.89 2.97 -7.28
CA ASN A 353 20.59 2.44 -5.95
C ASN A 353 19.47 1.39 -5.97
N SER A 354 18.48 1.51 -6.84
CA SER A 354 17.41 0.51 -7.01
C SER A 354 17.89 -0.78 -7.67
N THR A 355 19.05 -0.78 -8.32
CA THR A 355 19.59 -1.95 -9.03
C THR A 355 20.82 -2.55 -8.36
N ILE A 356 21.57 -1.78 -7.57
CA ILE A 356 22.83 -2.20 -6.94
C ILE A 356 22.70 -2.28 -5.41
N THR A 357 22.15 -1.23 -4.79
CA THR A 357 22.11 -1.10 -3.32
C THR A 357 20.95 -1.90 -2.72
N TRP A 358 19.72 -1.67 -3.20
CA TRP A 358 18.52 -2.39 -2.77
C TRP A 358 18.03 -3.28 -3.91
N LYS A 359 18.59 -4.49 -3.99
CA LYS A 359 18.20 -5.50 -4.99
C LYS A 359 17.02 -6.33 -4.48
N GLU A 360 16.06 -6.60 -5.36
CA GLU A 360 15.00 -7.59 -5.15
C GLU A 360 15.56 -9.02 -5.10
#